data_AF-A0A536XPV4-F1
#
_entry.id   AF-A0A536XPV4-F1
#
_cell.length_a   1.000
_cell.length_b   1.000
_cell.length_c   1.000
_cell.angle_alpha   90.00
_cell.angle_beta   90.00
_cell.angle_gamma   90.00
#
_symmetry.space_group_name_H-M   'P 1'
#
loop_
_entity.id
_entity.type
_entity.pdbx_description
1 polymer ?
#
loop_
_entity_poly.entity_id
_entity_poly.type
_entity_poly.pdbx_seq_one_letter_code
_entity_poly.pdbx_strand_id
1 'polypeptide(L)' 'MIEGARWRKWLWFYLPLGAFIVALLFPFYWMVVTTVRPDGELYRPWNHPLYSPFWTSH' A
#
# COMPACT_ATOMS: atom_id res chain seq x y z
N MET A 1 -20.59 10.61 33.43
CA MET A 1 -19.60 11.00 32.41
C MET A 1 -19.34 9.75 31.59
N ILE A 2 -19.83 9.68 30.36
CA ILE A 2 -19.61 8.49 29.53
C ILE A 2 -18.11 8.46 29.24
N GLU A 3 -17.37 7.61 29.93
CA GLU A 3 -16.01 7.27 29.53
C GLU A 3 -16.10 6.78 28.08
N GLY A 4 -15.65 7.61 27.15
CA GLY A 4 -15.84 7.40 25.73
C GLY A 4 -15.24 6.06 25.34
N ALA A 5 -16.11 5.12 24.98
CA ALA A 5 -15.73 3.74 24.72
C ALA A 5 -14.48 3.68 23.84
N ARG A 6 -13.47 2.91 24.28
CA ARG A 6 -12.10 2.89 23.74
C ARG A 6 -12.05 2.76 22.21
N TRP A 7 -13.05 2.14 21.60
CA TRP A 7 -13.23 1.99 20.15
C TRP A 7 -13.35 3.32 19.38
N ARG A 8 -13.87 4.40 19.99
CA ARG A 8 -14.01 5.70 19.30
C ARG A 8 -12.67 6.28 18.90
N LYS A 9 -11.63 6.13 19.74
CA LYS A 9 -10.27 6.58 19.42
C LYS A 9 -9.68 5.78 18.24
N TRP A 10 -9.97 4.49 18.16
CA TRP A 10 -9.54 3.66 17.04
C TRP A 10 -10.16 4.09 15.71
N LEU A 11 -11.47 4.32 15.68
CA LEU A 11 -12.15 4.71 14.46
C LEU A 11 -11.84 6.14 14.02
N TRP A 12 -11.77 7.10 14.96
CA TRP A 12 -11.67 8.52 14.61
C TRP A 12 -10.26 9.07 14.59
N PHE A 13 -9.30 8.40 15.22
CA PHE A 13 -7.91 8.84 15.24
C PHE A 13 -7.00 7.85 14.54
N TYR A 14 -6.95 6.60 14.99
CA TYR A 14 -5.97 5.64 14.46
C TYR A 14 -6.27 5.20 13.02
N LEU A 15 -7.53 5.02 12.63
CA LEU A 15 -7.88 4.61 11.27
C LEU A 15 -7.55 5.70 10.23
N PRO A 16 -7.95 6.97 10.40
CA PRO A 16 -7.51 8.06 9.50
C PRO A 16 -5.99 8.24 9.49
N LEU A 17 -5.35 8.17 10.67
CA LEU A 17 -3.89 8.31 10.77
C LEU A 17 -3.16 7.17 10.04
N GLY A 18 -3.64 5.93 10.18
CA GLY A 18 -3.09 4.78 9.46
C GLY A 18 -3.25 4.92 7.96
N ALA A 19 -4.43 5.33 7.49
CA ALA A 19 -4.67 5.60 6.06
C ALA A 19 -3.74 6.71 5.53
N PHE A 20 -3.55 7.77 6.31
CA PHE A 20 -2.60 8.84 5.98
C PHE A 20 -1.16 8.33 5.85
N ILE A 21 -0.69 7.52 6.81
CA ILE A 21 0.66 6.95 6.77
C ILE A 21 0.83 6.02 5.56
N VAL A 22 -0.15 5.16 5.26
CA VAL A 22 -0.10 4.28 4.08
C VAL A 22 -0.03 5.10 2.79
N ALA A 23 -0.88 6.13 2.66
CA ALA A 23 -0.87 7.02 1.50
C ALA A 23 0.46 7.79 1.37
N LEU A 24 1.02 8.26 2.49
CA LEU A 24 2.30 8.95 2.54
C LEU A 24 3.47 8.06 2.11
N LEU A 25 3.46 6.78 2.52
CA LEU A 25 4.52 5.82 2.21
C LEU A 25 4.36 5.19 0.82
N PHE A 26 3.16 5.19 0.25
CA PHE A 26 2.86 4.61 -1.06
C PHE A 26 3.82 5.03 -2.20
N PRO A 27 4.13 6.32 -2.42
CA PRO A 27 5.06 6.71 -3.48
C PRO A 27 6.48 6.16 -3.27
N PHE A 28 6.96 6.09 -2.02
CA PHE A 28 8.28 5.55 -1.71
C PHE A 28 8.34 4.04 -1.91
N TYR A 29 7.28 3.33 -1.49
CA TYR A 29 7.13 1.91 -1.79
C TYR A 29 7.20 1.64 -3.30
N TRP A 30 6.44 2.41 -4.08
CA TRP A 30 6.43 2.27 -5.53
C TRP A 30 7.80 2.54 -6.16
N MET A 31 8.49 3.59 -5.70
CA MET A 31 9.86 3.88 -6.15
C MET A 31 10.79 2.69 -5.91
N VAL A 32 10.77 2.08 -4.71
CA VAL A 32 11.59 0.89 -4.41
C VAL A 32 11.27 -0.25 -5.38
N VAL A 33 9.99 -0.57 -5.59
CA VAL A 33 9.57 -1.62 -6.53
C VAL A 33 10.11 -1.36 -7.93
N THR A 34 10.03 -0.13 -8.43
CA THR A 34 10.52 0.21 -9.78
C THR A 34 12.04 0.10 -9.93
N THR A 35 12.82 0.27 -8.87
CA THR A 35 14.30 0.15 -8.94
C THR A 35 14.78 -1.28 -9.11
N VAL A 36 14.00 -2.27 -8.65
CA VAL A 36 14.35 -3.69 -8.68
C VAL A 36 13.54 -4.50 -9.68
N ARG A 37 12.54 -3.89 -10.34
CA ARG A 37 11.69 -4.55 -11.33
C ARG A 37 12.47 -4.78 -12.64
N PRO A 38 12.57 -6.03 -13.14
CA PRO A 38 13.24 -6.32 -14.40
C PRO A 38 12.45 -5.80 -15.61
N ASP A 39 13.16 -5.43 -16.69
CA ASP A 39 12.55 -4.87 -17.91
C ASP A 39 11.44 -5.75 -18.50
N GLY A 40 11.62 -7.08 -18.45
CA GLY A 40 10.63 -8.04 -18.95
C GLY A 40 9.30 -8.06 -18.18
N GLU A 41 9.26 -7.53 -16.94
CA GLU A 41 8.02 -7.33 -16.19
C GLU A 41 7.31 -6.02 -16.56
N LEU A 42 8.05 -4.98 -16.99
CA LEU A 42 7.49 -3.66 -17.30
C LEU A 42 6.49 -3.69 -18.46
N TYR A 43 6.71 -4.61 -19.41
CA TYR A 43 5.87 -4.75 -20.60
C TYR A 43 4.75 -5.79 -20.44
N ARG A 44 4.58 -6.39 -19.26
CA ARG A 44 3.54 -7.41 -19.03
C ARG A 44 2.16 -6.75 -18.97
N PRO A 45 1.18 -7.19 -19.79
CA PRO A 45 -0.19 -6.74 -19.66
C PRO A 45 -0.83 -7.22 -18.35
N TRP A 46 -1.87 -6.51 -17.90
CA TRP A 46 -2.59 -6.81 -16.66
C TRP A 46 -3.25 -8.20 -16.62
N ASN A 47 -3.52 -8.80 -17.80
CA ASN A 47 -4.13 -10.13 -17.92
C ASN A 47 -3.10 -11.27 -18.04
N HIS A 48 -1.80 -10.96 -17.92
CA HIS A 48 -0.76 -11.96 -17.99
C HIS A 48 -0.74 -12.83 -16.71
N PRO A 49 -0.53 -14.16 -16.79
CA PRO A 49 -0.53 -15.04 -15.61
C PRO A 49 0.49 -14.66 -14.53
N LEU A 50 1.58 -14.00 -14.94
CA LEU A 50 2.67 -13.52 -14.09
C LEU A 50 2.64 -12.00 -13.89
N TYR A 51 1.46 -11.37 -13.96
CA TYR A 51 1.29 -9.95 -13.64
C TYR A 51 1.25 -9.74 -12.12
N SER A 52 2.23 -9.00 -11.60
CA SER A 52 2.35 -8.68 -10.17
C SER A 52 2.15 -7.17 -9.92
N PRO A 53 0.94 -6.70 -9.55
CA PRO A 53 0.63 -5.27 -9.47
C PRO A 53 1.38 -4.55 -8.34
N PHE A 54 1.70 -5.26 -7.26
CA PHE A 54 2.31 -4.66 -6.08
C PHE A 54 3.76 -5.10 -5.85
N TRP A 55 4.31 -6.08 -6.57
CA TRP A 55 5.68 -6.57 -6.34
C TRP A 55 6.33 -7.11 -7.63
N THR A 56 7.52 -7.69 -7.54
CA THR A 56 8.19 -8.40 -8.65
C THR A 56 7.96 -9.90 -8.56
N SER A 57 7.95 -10.60 -9.70
CA SER A 57 7.80 -12.05 -9.77
C SER A 57 8.88 -12.62 -10.67
N HIS A 58 9.96 -13.09 -10.02
CA HIS A 58 11.07 -13.79 -10.66
C HIS A 58 10.60 -15.03 -11.42
#